data_AF-A0A5A8A2V6-F1
#
_entry.id   AF-A0A5A8A2V6-F1
#
_cell.length_a   1.000
_cell.length_b   1.000
_cell.length_c   1.000
_cell.angle_alpha   90.00
_cell.angle_beta   90.00
_cell.angle_gamma   90.00
#
_symmetry.space_group_name_H-M   'P 1'
#
loop_
_entity.id
_entity.type
_entity.pdbx_description
1 polymer ?
#
loop_
_entity_poly.entity_id
_entity_poly.type
_entity_poly.pdbx_seq_one_letter_code
_entity_poly.pdbx_strand_id
1 'polypeptide(L)' 'MEANDLKHPPFHVLTFRDGQQVIAEDVETEAAARTRFASAVDLCKTRDDAHGHHVELYAGSEVLDRWSSADT' A
#
# COMPACT_ATOMS: atom_id res chain seq x y z
N MET A 1 28.95 -5.83 -18.67
CA MET A 1 28.32 -4.83 -17.78
C MET A 1 26.89 -4.74 -18.25
N GLU A 2 26.01 -5.53 -17.66
CA GLU A 2 24.59 -5.52 -18.02
C GLU A 2 23.86 -4.69 -16.96
N ALA A 3 23.56 -3.44 -17.32
CA ALA A 3 22.70 -2.57 -16.55
C ALA A 3 21.26 -2.97 -16.83
N ASN A 4 20.79 -4.06 -16.20
CA ASN A 4 19.40 -4.48 -16.30
C ASN A 4 18.68 -4.42 -14.94
N ASP A 5 19.00 -3.38 -14.18
CA ASP A 5 18.37 -3.05 -12.91
C ASP A 5 17.50 -1.81 -13.13
N LEU A 6 16.49 -1.91 -13.99
CA LEU A 6 15.27 -1.11 -13.82
C LEU A 6 14.66 -1.59 -12.51
N LYS A 7 15.21 -1.13 -11.38
CA LYS A 7 14.75 -1.46 -10.04
C LYS A 7 13.37 -0.84 -9.86
N HIS A 8 12.34 -1.57 -10.26
CA HIS A 8 11.05 -1.37 -9.67
C HIS A 8 11.25 -1.46 -8.15
N PRO A 9 10.76 -0.47 -7.38
CA PRO A 9 10.80 -0.53 -5.93
C PRO A 9 10.31 -1.92 -5.50
N PRO A 10 11.07 -2.65 -4.67
CA PRO A 10 10.69 -4.01 -4.31
C PRO A 10 9.35 -4.04 -3.57
N PHE A 11 8.89 -2.93 -3.00
CA PHE A 11 7.61 -2.85 -2.31
C PHE A 11 6.81 -1.61 -2.70
N HIS A 12 5.49 -1.78 -2.76
CA HIS A 12 4.54 -0.73 -3.08
C HIS A 12 3.38 -0.75 -2.08
N VAL A 13 2.99 0.41 -1.57
CA VAL A 13 1.81 0.57 -0.74
C VAL A 13 0.79 1.39 -1.50
N LEU A 14 -0.37 0.79 -1.78
CA LEU A 14 -1.45 1.42 -2.51
C LEU A 14 -2.63 1.65 -1.56
N THR A 15 -3.12 2.88 -1.51
CA THR A 15 -4.38 3.20 -0.81
C THR A 15 -5.46 3.47 -1.82
N PHE A 16 -6.61 2.87 -1.59
CA PHE A 16 -7.80 3.02 -2.40
C PHE A 16 -8.95 3.56 -1.56
N ARG A 17 -9.76 4.38 -2.21
CA ARG A 17 -11.01 4.93 -1.69
C ARG A 17 -12.11 4.71 -2.73
N ASP A 18 -13.15 3.99 -2.36
CA ASP A 18 -14.26 3.57 -3.23
C ASP A 18 -13.79 2.89 -4.52
N GLY A 19 -12.74 2.06 -4.41
CA GLY A 19 -12.14 1.36 -5.56
C GLY A 19 -11.21 2.22 -6.41
N GLN A 20 -11.05 3.50 -6.10
CA GLN A 20 -10.10 4.39 -6.78
C GLN A 20 -8.79 4.50 -6.00
N GLN A 21 -7.66 4.27 -6.67
CA GLN A 21 -6.34 4.53 -6.08
C GLN A 21 -6.19 6.03 -5.79
N VAL A 22 -5.93 6.38 -4.53
CA VAL A 22 -5.76 7.76 -4.08
C VAL A 22 -4.35 8.05 -3.58
N ILE A 23 -3.62 7.03 -3.12
CA ILE A 23 -2.22 7.15 -2.70
C ILE A 23 -1.47 5.94 -3.25
N ALA A 24 -0.26 6.17 -3.78
CA ALA A 24 0.69 5.13 -4.13
C ALA A 24 2.06 5.53 -3.60
N GLU A 25 2.68 4.65 -2.83
CA GLU A 25 3.99 4.87 -2.25
C GLU A 25 4.93 3.72 -2.58
N ASP A 26 6.09 4.07 -3.09
CA ASP A 26 7.15 3.17 -3.49
C ASP A 26 8.23 3.15 -2.41
N VAL A 27 8.67 1.97 -1.97
CA VAL A 27 9.71 1.85 -0.95
C VAL A 27 10.68 0.71 -1.22
N GLU A 28 11.92 0.91 -0.78
CA GLU A 28 13.04 0.00 -1.04
C GLU A 28 13.13 -1.18 -0.08
N THR A 29 12.45 -1.13 1.08
CA THR A 29 12.59 -2.15 2.12
C THR A 29 11.24 -2.58 2.69
N GLU A 30 11.13 -3.86 3.07
CA GLU A 30 9.91 -4.41 3.67
C GLU A 30 9.53 -3.68 4.96
N ALA A 31 10.52 -3.36 5.80
CA ALA A 31 10.29 -2.66 7.06
C ALA A 31 9.68 -1.25 6.84
N ALA A 32 10.18 -0.52 5.84
CA ALA A 32 9.58 0.76 5.44
C ALA A 32 8.16 0.56 4.88
N ALA A 33 7.96 -0.48 4.06
CA ALA A 33 6.66 -0.79 3.45
C ALA A 33 5.59 -1.13 4.49
N ARG A 34 5.93 -1.98 5.47
CA ARG A 34 5.04 -2.29 6.59
C ARG A 34 4.73 -1.08 7.44
N THR A 35 5.72 -0.21 7.67
CA THR A 35 5.50 1.05 8.41
C THR A 35 4.53 1.97 7.66
N ARG A 36 4.74 2.16 6.35
CA ARG A 36 3.85 2.96 5.49
C ARG A 36 2.45 2.36 5.40
N PHE A 37 2.35 1.04 5.27
CA PHE A 37 1.08 0.32 5.27
C PHE A 37 0.31 0.56 6.58
N ALA A 38 0.95 0.40 7.73
CA ALA A 38 0.31 0.64 9.03
C ALA A 38 -0.15 2.10 9.18
N SER A 39 0.67 3.07 8.74
CA SER A 39 0.29 4.49 8.75
C SER A 39 -0.87 4.79 7.80
N ALA A 40 -0.90 4.20 6.60
CA ALA A 40 -1.99 4.37 5.64
C ALA A 40 -3.30 3.78 6.18
N VAL A 41 -3.24 2.62 6.85
CA VAL A 41 -4.39 2.02 7.53
C VAL A 41 -4.91 2.91 8.65
N ASP A 42 -4.03 3.44 9.51
CA ASP A 42 -4.41 4.35 10.60
C ASP A 42 -5.06 5.65 10.06
N LEU A 43 -4.51 6.22 8.98
CA LEU A 43 -5.10 7.36 8.28
C LEU A 43 -6.47 7.05 7.67
N CYS A 44 -6.68 5.82 7.19
CA CYS A 44 -7.98 5.41 6.67
C CYS A 44 -8.99 5.19 7.80
N LYS A 45 -8.58 4.58 8.92
CA LYS A 45 -9.44 4.36 10.09
C LYS A 45 -9.87 5.66 10.79
N THR A 46 -9.04 6.69 10.73
CA THR A 46 -9.33 8.01 11.32
C THR A 46 -10.17 8.91 10.40
N ARG A 47 -10.29 8.57 9.11
CA ARG A 47 -11.14 9.30 8.16
C ARG A 47 -12.53 8.67 8.09
N ASP A 48 -13.51 9.55 7.92
CA ASP A 48 -14.94 9.28 7.93
C ASP A 48 -15.35 8.02 7.13
N ASP A 49 -16.20 7.18 7.74
CA ASP A 49 -16.62 5.84 7.28
C ASP A 49 -17.59 5.88 6.08
N ALA A 50 -17.93 7.07 5.56
CA ALA A 50 -18.83 7.20 4.42
C ALA A 50 -18.29 6.59 3.11
N HIS A 51 -17.03 6.15 3.09
CA HIS A 51 -16.34 5.62 1.92
C HIS A 51 -15.67 4.28 2.21
N GLY A 52 -15.67 3.39 1.21
CA GLY A 52 -14.93 2.13 1.32
C GLY A 52 -13.43 2.38 1.20
N HIS A 53 -12.67 2.10 2.26
CA HIS A 53 -11.22 2.22 2.26
C HIS A 53 -10.57 0.84 2.16
N HIS A 54 -9.54 0.72 1.32
CA HIS A 54 -8.64 -0.43 1.41
C HIS A 54 -7.20 -0.02 1.11
N VAL A 55 -6.26 -0.69 1.77
CA VAL A 55 -4.83 -0.49 1.59
C VAL A 55 -4.24 -1.84 1.21
N GLU A 56 -3.37 -1.86 0.22
CA GLU A 56 -2.68 -3.05 -0.26
C GLU A 56 -1.18 -2.83 -0.17
N LEU A 57 -0.46 -3.81 0.37
CA LEU A 57 0.99 -3.88 0.39
C LEU A 57 1.43 -4.93 -0.63
N TYR A 58 2.24 -4.51 -1.58
CA TYR A 58 2.82 -5.37 -2.60
C TYR A 58 4.33 -5.55 -2.37
N ALA A 59 4.84 -6.71 -2.73
CA ALA A 59 6.25 -6.95 -3.02
C ALA A 59 6.39 -7.30 -4.51
N GLY A 60 6.85 -6.33 -5.30
CA GLY A 60 6.83 -6.42 -6.76
C GLY A 60 5.40 -6.63 -7.28
N SER A 61 5.09 -7.83 -7.75
CA SER A 61 3.77 -8.20 -8.29
C SER A 61 2.89 -9.01 -7.33
N GLU A 62 3.40 -9.35 -6.14
CA GLU A 62 2.69 -10.16 -5.15
C GLU A 62 2.08 -9.27 -4.07
N VAL A 63 0.80 -9.49 -3.71
CA VAL A 63 0.18 -8.85 -2.54
C VAL A 63 0.68 -9.56 -1.29
N LEU A 64 1.45 -8.86 -0.45
CA LEU A 64 1.88 -9.35 0.85
C LEU A 64 0.80 -9.20 1.91
N ASP A 65 0.09 -8.07 1.90
CA ASP A 65 -0.91 -7.75 2.91
C ASP A 65 -2.01 -6.85 2.32
N ARG A 66 -3.22 -6.95 2.88
CA ARG A 66 -4.37 -6.18 2.45
C ARG A 66 -5.26 -5.90 3.65
N TRP A 67 -5.55 -4.62 3.85
CA TRP A 67 -6.52 -4.17 4.82
C TRP A 67 -7.72 -3.53 4.11
N SER A 68 -8.93 -3.79 4.58
CA SER A 68 -10.15 -3.11 4.11
C SER A 68 -11.03 -2.70 5.28
N SER A 69 -11.68 -1.54 5.17
CA SER A 69 -12.60 -1.04 6.21
C SER A 69 -13.80 -1.96 6.43
N ALA A 70 -14.16 -2.80 5.45
CA ALA A 70 -15.22 -3.82 5.58
C ALA A 70 -14.85 -5.02 6.47
N ASP A 71 -13.59 -5.16 6.89
CA ASP A 71 -13.11 -6.27 7.73
C ASP A 71 -13.15 -5.95 9.25
N THR A 72 -13.69 -4.79 9.63
CA THR A 72 -13.82 -4.34 11.03
C THR A 72 -15.28 -4.44 11.49
#